data_AF-A0A096M698-F1
#
_entry.id   AF-A0A096M698-F1
#
_cell.length_a   1.000
_cell.length_b   1.000
_cell.length_c   1.000
_cell.angle_alpha   90.00
_cell.angle_beta   90.00
_cell.angle_gamma   90.00
#
_symmetry.space_group_name_H-M   'P 1'
#
loop_
_entity.id
_entity.type
_entity.pdbx_description
1 polymer ?
#
loop_
_entity_poly.entity_id
_entity_poly.type
_entity_poly.pdbx_seq_one_letter_code
_entity_poly.pdbx_strand_id
1 'polypeptide(L)'
;LLSTSSHSSKYSFSGHPRLLGEIAYQLDRRILSYVFQAHQRLYGFILLNIPQRIVEVSTHPLTGHMDEAYRLYLSNRFTDLMESLGKLGYKLALHAPFCEFIVNSYGILKERPRKGSSQWAEYNNPDFLIKMIENIAPRRLQKDMLLVLSCLCYLSTKDKKPLLAW
;
A
#
# COMPACT_ATOMS: atom_id res chain seq x y z
N LEU A 1 34.68 24.42 38.89
CA LEU A 1 35.15 23.37 37.97
C LEU A 1 33.93 22.71 37.35
N LEU A 2 33.82 22.86 36.03
CA LEU A 2 32.72 22.38 35.19
C LEU A 2 32.63 20.85 35.23
N SER A 3 31.41 20.30 35.31
CA SER A 3 31.10 19.03 34.66
C SER A 3 29.65 19.07 34.19
N THR A 4 29.49 19.58 32.97
CA THR A 4 28.32 19.34 32.12
C THR A 4 28.35 17.87 31.69
N SER A 5 27.36 17.08 32.10
CA SER A 5 27.03 15.82 31.44
C SER A 5 25.64 15.93 30.85
N SER A 6 25.59 16.58 29.68
CA SER A 6 24.48 16.53 28.73
C SER A 6 24.26 15.09 28.28
N HIS A 7 23.39 14.37 28.97
CA HIS A 7 22.81 13.14 28.41
C HIS A 7 21.86 13.55 27.29
N SER A 8 22.37 13.41 26.07
CA SER A 8 21.61 13.42 24.82
C SER A 8 20.33 12.61 25.00
N SER A 9 19.19 13.28 24.99
CA SER A 9 17.90 12.62 24.83
C SER A 9 17.92 11.97 23.45
N LYS A 10 18.12 10.64 23.42
CA LYS A 10 17.74 9.83 22.28
C LYS A 10 16.24 10.01 22.12
N TYR A 11 15.83 10.93 21.25
CA TYR A 11 14.45 11.04 20.81
C TYR A 11 14.05 9.68 20.27
N SER A 12 13.26 8.93 21.05
CA SER A 12 12.65 7.69 20.61
C SER A 12 11.69 8.05 19.47
N PHE A 13 12.11 7.81 18.25
CA PHE A 13 11.23 7.97 17.09
C PHE A 13 10.01 7.06 17.29
N SER A 14 8.80 7.64 17.33
CA SER A 14 7.55 7.02 17.80
C SER A 14 6.84 6.12 16.78
N GLY A 15 7.49 5.80 15.66
CA GLY A 15 6.87 4.97 14.62
C GLY A 15 6.60 3.55 15.13
N HIS A 16 5.39 3.05 14.91
CA HIS A 16 5.07 1.66 15.20
C HIS A 16 5.52 0.78 14.01
N PRO A 17 6.28 -0.32 14.21
CA PRO A 17 6.71 -1.20 13.12
C PRO A 17 5.59 -1.75 12.21
N ARG A 18 4.36 -1.88 12.75
CA ARG A 18 3.16 -2.27 12.00
C ARG A 18 2.80 -1.28 10.88
N LEU A 19 3.31 -0.05 10.92
CA LEU A 19 3.13 0.92 9.83
C LEU A 19 3.80 0.44 8.53
N LEU A 20 4.87 -0.36 8.60
CA LEU A 20 5.47 -0.94 7.39
C LEU A 20 4.47 -1.88 6.71
N GLY A 21 3.86 -2.78 7.48
CA GLY A 21 2.78 -3.66 7.00
C GLY A 21 1.55 -2.89 6.55
N GLU A 22 1.16 -1.85 7.28
CA GLU A 22 0.01 -1.01 6.92
C GLU A 22 0.23 -0.30 5.57
N ILE A 23 1.41 0.27 5.32
CA ILE A 23 1.73 0.93 4.04
C ILE A 23 1.60 -0.06 2.87
N ALA A 24 2.20 -1.25 3.01
CA ALA A 24 2.13 -2.31 2.00
C ALA A 24 0.68 -2.76 1.76
N TYR A 25 -0.06 -3.02 2.83
CA TYR A 25 -1.47 -3.43 2.77
C TYR A 25 -2.34 -2.38 2.07
N GLN A 26 -2.16 -1.10 2.40
CA GLN A 26 -2.92 0.00 1.82
C GLN A 26 -2.65 0.15 0.32
N LEU A 27 -1.41 -0.03 -0.13
CA LEU A 27 -1.08 -0.02 -1.56
C LEU A 27 -1.83 -1.13 -2.30
N ASP A 28 -1.72 -2.38 -1.82
CA ASP A 28 -2.36 -3.54 -2.45
C ASP A 28 -3.88 -3.37 -2.54
N ARG A 29 -4.50 -2.96 -1.43
CA ARG A 29 -5.95 -2.70 -1.36
C ARG A 29 -6.38 -1.62 -2.35
N ARG A 30 -5.60 -0.56 -2.53
CA ARG A 30 -5.91 0.50 -3.50
C ARG A 30 -5.76 0.05 -4.93
N ILE A 31 -4.72 -0.72 -5.26
CA ILE A 31 -4.55 -1.29 -6.60
C ILE A 31 -5.76 -2.17 -6.95
N LEU A 32 -6.12 -3.09 -6.04
CA LEU A 32 -7.29 -3.94 -6.21
C LEU A 32 -8.59 -3.14 -6.36
N SER A 33 -8.82 -2.15 -5.48
CA SER A 33 -10.03 -1.32 -5.54
C SER A 33 -10.08 -0.43 -6.79
N TYR A 34 -8.93 -0.02 -7.31
CA TYR A 34 -8.85 0.75 -8.55
C TYR A 34 -9.24 -0.10 -9.76
N VAL A 35 -8.80 -1.36 -9.82
CA VAL A 35 -9.16 -2.26 -10.92
C VAL A 35 -10.63 -2.66 -10.79
N PHE A 36 -11.04 -3.19 -9.65
CA PHE A 36 -12.36 -3.80 -9.45
C PHE A 36 -13.37 -2.86 -8.76
N GLN A 37 -13.55 -1.64 -9.27
CA GLN A 37 -14.38 -0.61 -8.61
C GLN A 37 -15.82 -1.03 -8.31
N ALA A 38 -16.42 -1.88 -9.14
CA ALA A 38 -17.80 -2.35 -8.97
C ALA A 38 -17.95 -3.47 -7.93
N HIS A 39 -16.84 -4.02 -7.43
CA HIS A 39 -16.84 -5.19 -6.56
C HIS A 39 -16.62 -4.82 -5.10
N GLN A 40 -17.62 -5.10 -4.27
CA GLN A 40 -17.58 -4.81 -2.84
C GLN A 40 -16.72 -5.80 -2.04
N ARG A 41 -16.61 -7.05 -2.53
CA ARG A 41 -15.90 -8.16 -1.86
C ARG A 41 -14.84 -8.71 -2.81
N LEU A 42 -13.58 -8.66 -2.39
CA LEU A 42 -12.41 -9.08 -3.16
C LEU A 42 -11.68 -10.23 -2.45
N TYR A 43 -12.44 -11.22 -1.96
CA TYR A 43 -11.87 -12.35 -1.23
C TYR A 43 -10.99 -13.22 -2.13
N GLY A 44 -9.77 -13.51 -1.70
CA GLY A 44 -8.81 -14.28 -2.49
C GLY A 44 -8.22 -13.52 -3.68
N PHE A 45 -8.44 -12.21 -3.78
CA PHE A 45 -7.79 -11.36 -4.77
C PHE A 45 -6.43 -10.94 -4.21
N ILE A 46 -5.38 -11.18 -4.99
CA ILE A 46 -4.02 -10.74 -4.73
C ILE A 46 -3.49 -10.09 -6.00
N LEU A 47 -2.49 -9.22 -5.90
CA LEU A 47 -2.03 -8.46 -7.07
C LEU A 47 -1.56 -9.37 -8.22
N LEU A 48 -0.94 -10.51 -7.90
CA LEU A 48 -0.45 -11.45 -8.89
C LEU A 48 -1.56 -12.20 -9.65
N ASN A 49 -2.77 -12.31 -9.08
CA ASN A 49 -3.89 -12.99 -9.74
C ASN A 49 -4.88 -12.04 -10.40
N ILE A 50 -4.63 -10.73 -10.43
CA ILE A 50 -5.52 -9.75 -11.06
C ILE A 50 -5.92 -10.15 -12.50
N PRO A 51 -4.99 -10.56 -13.40
CA PRO A 51 -5.37 -10.97 -14.76
C PRO A 51 -6.39 -12.12 -14.79
N GLN A 52 -6.19 -13.12 -13.93
CA GLN A 52 -7.12 -14.24 -13.78
C GLN A 52 -8.46 -13.76 -13.22
N ARG A 53 -8.42 -12.94 -12.16
CA ARG A 53 -9.64 -12.41 -11.53
C ARG A 53 -10.46 -11.54 -12.46
N ILE A 54 -9.83 -10.81 -13.39
CA ILE A 54 -10.53 -10.07 -14.44
C ILE A 54 -11.36 -11.02 -15.32
N VAL A 55 -10.79 -12.15 -15.76
CA VAL A 55 -11.53 -13.15 -16.54
C VAL A 55 -12.71 -13.71 -15.73
N GLU A 56 -12.47 -14.07 -14.47
CA GLU A 56 -13.50 -14.65 -13.60
C GLU A 56 -14.67 -13.70 -13.37
N VAL A 57 -14.42 -12.43 -13.02
CA VAL A 57 -15.51 -11.47 -12.74
C VAL A 57 -16.24 -11.01 -14.00
N SER A 58 -15.61 -11.13 -15.17
CA SER A 58 -16.23 -10.85 -16.45
C SER A 58 -16.97 -12.04 -17.04
N THR A 59 -16.93 -13.21 -16.39
CA THR A 59 -17.62 -14.42 -16.88
C THR A 59 -18.88 -14.66 -16.07
N HIS A 60 -20.02 -14.79 -16.75
CA HIS A 60 -21.29 -15.07 -16.09
C HIS A 60 -21.26 -16.49 -15.48
N PRO A 61 -21.50 -16.64 -14.17
CA PRO A 61 -21.19 -17.87 -13.44
C PRO A 61 -22.06 -19.08 -13.85
N LEU A 62 -23.25 -18.84 -14.40
CA LEU A 62 -24.18 -19.91 -14.78
C LEU A 62 -24.09 -20.30 -16.25
N THR A 63 -23.70 -19.38 -17.12
CA THR A 63 -23.72 -19.58 -18.58
C THR A 63 -22.32 -19.73 -19.16
N GLY A 64 -21.28 -19.37 -18.40
CA GLY A 64 -19.91 -19.28 -18.91
C GLY A 64 -19.71 -18.20 -19.96
N HIS A 65 -20.73 -17.40 -20.28
CA HIS A 65 -20.63 -16.34 -21.26
C HIS A 65 -19.76 -15.20 -20.70
N MET A 66 -18.75 -14.81 -21.45
CA MET A 66 -17.82 -13.76 -21.08
C MET A 66 -18.28 -12.40 -21.60
N ASP A 67 -18.39 -11.42 -20.72
CA ASP A 67 -18.55 -10.02 -21.09
C ASP A 67 -17.18 -9.47 -21.53
N GLU A 68 -16.94 -9.53 -22.84
CA GLU A 68 -15.69 -9.08 -23.45
C GLU A 68 -15.42 -7.58 -23.27
N ALA A 69 -16.48 -6.76 -23.31
CA ALA A 69 -16.35 -5.32 -23.13
C ALA A 69 -15.92 -4.99 -21.70
N TYR A 70 -16.53 -5.64 -20.71
CA TYR A 70 -16.16 -5.47 -19.31
C TYR A 70 -14.75 -6.04 -19.01
N ARG A 71 -14.40 -7.19 -19.57
CA ARG A 71 -13.05 -7.78 -19.47
C ARG A 71 -11.98 -6.83 -20.00
N LEU A 72 -12.20 -6.28 -21.19
CA LEU A 72 -11.29 -5.33 -21.83
C LEU A 72 -11.16 -4.05 -20.99
N TYR A 73 -12.29 -3.52 -20.50
CA TYR A 73 -12.31 -2.36 -19.61
C TYR A 73 -11.43 -2.56 -18.37
N LEU A 74 -11.60 -3.67 -17.63
CA LEU A 74 -10.78 -3.96 -16.45
C LEU A 74 -9.30 -4.18 -16.80
N SER A 75 -9.03 -4.85 -17.92
CA SER A 75 -7.66 -5.11 -18.40
C SER A 75 -6.92 -3.81 -18.73
N ASN A 76 -7.58 -2.87 -19.39
CA ASN A 76 -7.03 -1.55 -19.69
C ASN A 76 -6.75 -0.78 -18.40
N ARG A 77 -7.72 -0.75 -17.46
CA ARG A 77 -7.50 -0.11 -16.15
C ARG A 77 -6.29 -0.65 -15.41
N PHE A 78 -6.12 -1.98 -15.41
CA PHE A 78 -4.98 -2.61 -14.76
C PHE A 78 -3.67 -2.24 -15.46
N THR A 79 -3.64 -2.29 -16.79
CA THR A 79 -2.47 -1.96 -17.61
C THR A 79 -2.06 -0.50 -17.41
N ASP A 80 -3.00 0.44 -17.52
CA ASP A 80 -2.74 1.88 -17.35
C ASP A 80 -2.23 2.21 -15.94
N LEU A 81 -2.78 1.52 -14.93
CA LEU A 81 -2.33 1.66 -13.55
C LEU A 81 -0.91 1.12 -13.38
N MET A 82 -0.63 -0.08 -13.89
CA MET A 82 0.70 -0.68 -13.79
C MET A 82 1.75 0.13 -14.57
N GLU A 83 1.40 0.73 -15.71
CA GLU A 83 2.29 1.63 -16.43
C GLU A 83 2.59 2.90 -15.60
N SER A 84 1.56 3.48 -14.98
CA SER A 84 1.71 4.66 -14.13
C SER A 84 2.59 4.38 -12.91
N LEU A 85 2.39 3.24 -12.24
CA LEU A 85 3.24 2.82 -11.11
C LEU A 85 4.65 2.42 -11.59
N GLY A 86 4.76 1.85 -12.79
CA GLY A 86 6.03 1.51 -13.42
C GLY A 86 6.93 2.72 -13.65
N LYS A 87 6.36 3.89 -13.96
CA LYS A 87 7.10 5.17 -14.05
C LYS A 87 7.70 5.60 -12.71
N LEU A 88 7.16 5.13 -11.58
CA LEU A 88 7.72 5.32 -10.24
C LEU A 88 8.73 4.21 -9.86
N GLY A 89 8.95 3.24 -10.74
CA GLY A 89 9.83 2.09 -10.53
C GLY A 89 9.12 0.83 -10.01
N TYR A 90 7.79 0.86 -9.82
CA TYR A 90 7.05 -0.32 -9.37
C TYR A 90 7.12 -1.44 -10.40
N LYS A 91 7.32 -2.65 -9.91
CA LYS A 91 7.40 -3.89 -10.70
C LYS A 91 6.51 -4.92 -10.03
N LEU A 92 5.40 -5.28 -10.67
CA LEU A 92 4.41 -6.20 -10.11
C LEU A 92 5.04 -7.50 -9.59
N ALA A 93 5.87 -8.15 -10.41
CA ALA A 93 6.50 -9.43 -10.08
C ALA A 93 7.47 -9.37 -8.88
N LEU A 94 7.99 -8.18 -8.55
CA LEU A 94 8.89 -7.98 -7.41
C LEU A 94 8.14 -7.48 -6.19
N HIS A 95 7.34 -6.43 -6.37
CA HIS A 95 6.80 -5.64 -5.28
C HIS A 95 5.52 -6.24 -4.70
N ALA A 96 4.75 -7.01 -5.46
CA ALA A 96 3.60 -7.72 -4.89
C ALA A 96 4.03 -8.79 -3.85
N PRO A 97 4.98 -9.71 -4.17
CA PRO A 97 5.53 -10.61 -3.15
C PRO A 97 6.20 -9.87 -1.99
N PHE A 98 6.86 -8.74 -2.27
CA PHE A 98 7.46 -7.90 -1.23
C PHE A 98 6.39 -7.33 -0.28
N CYS A 99 5.30 -6.76 -0.78
CA CYS A 99 4.20 -6.26 0.04
C CYS A 99 3.63 -7.37 0.94
N GLU A 100 3.38 -8.55 0.36
CA GLU A 100 2.92 -9.72 1.11
C GLU A 100 3.90 -10.10 2.22
N PHE A 101 5.20 -10.18 1.90
CA PHE A 101 6.25 -10.45 2.88
C PHE A 101 6.26 -9.42 4.02
N ILE A 102 6.14 -8.12 3.70
CA ILE A 102 6.13 -7.05 4.70
C ILE A 102 4.89 -7.14 5.59
N VAL A 103 3.70 -7.37 5.03
CA VAL A 103 2.46 -7.57 5.80
C VAL A 103 2.59 -8.78 6.73
N ASN A 104 3.09 -9.91 6.23
CA ASN A 104 3.25 -11.12 7.04
C ASN A 104 4.31 -10.96 8.13
N SER A 105 5.37 -10.18 7.89
CA SER A 105 6.47 -9.99 8.83
C SER A 105 6.15 -8.99 9.93
N TYR A 106 5.51 -7.86 9.58
CA TYR A 106 5.29 -6.75 10.52
C TYR A 106 3.84 -6.67 11.03
N GLY A 107 2.90 -7.31 10.32
CA GLY A 107 1.47 -7.16 10.54
C GLY A 107 0.95 -5.76 10.16
N ILE A 108 -0.37 -5.65 10.07
CA ILE A 108 -1.06 -4.36 9.91
C ILE A 108 -1.38 -3.74 11.26
N LEU A 109 -1.79 -2.47 11.29
CA LEU A 109 -2.26 -1.84 12.51
C LEU A 109 -3.51 -2.57 13.03
N LYS A 110 -3.64 -2.70 14.36
CA LYS A 110 -4.80 -3.38 14.97
C LYS A 110 -5.99 -2.46 15.16
N GLU A 111 -5.70 -1.17 15.34
CA GLU A 111 -6.68 -0.15 15.65
C GLU A 111 -6.51 1.01 14.70
N ARG A 112 -7.65 1.52 14.23
CA ARG A 112 -7.72 2.74 13.43
C ARG A 112 -7.46 3.94 14.34
N PRO A 113 -6.46 4.80 14.05
CA PRO A 113 -6.31 6.07 14.74
C PRO A 113 -7.58 6.90 14.62
N ARG A 114 -8.03 7.48 15.74
CA ARG A 114 -9.22 8.34 15.76
C ARG A 114 -9.03 9.51 14.79
N LYS A 115 -9.97 9.71 13.87
CA LYS A 115 -9.96 10.87 12.94
C LYS A 115 -9.81 12.17 13.73
N GLY A 116 -8.90 13.04 13.31
CA GLY A 116 -8.61 14.31 13.98
C GLY A 116 -7.63 14.22 15.16
N SER A 117 -7.13 13.03 15.53
CA SER A 117 -6.04 12.89 16.50
C SER A 117 -4.69 13.27 15.87
N SER A 118 -3.71 13.61 16.71
CA SER A 118 -2.32 13.83 16.29
C SER A 118 -1.74 12.61 15.56
N GLN A 119 -1.98 11.41 16.09
CA GLN A 119 -1.56 10.15 15.48
C GLN A 119 -2.16 9.96 14.08
N TRP A 120 -3.44 10.30 13.89
CA TRP A 120 -4.06 10.22 12.56
C TRP A 120 -3.39 11.17 11.56
N ALA A 121 -3.03 12.38 11.99
CA ALA A 121 -2.34 13.35 11.15
C ALA A 121 -0.91 12.89 10.79
N GLU A 122 -0.16 12.37 11.75
CA GLU A 122 1.19 11.80 11.54
C GLU A 122 1.16 10.64 10.56
N TYR A 123 0.24 9.70 10.74
CA TYR A 123 0.16 8.50 9.90
C TYR A 123 -0.29 8.79 8.46
N ASN A 124 -0.83 9.99 8.21
CA ASN A 124 -1.19 10.47 6.88
C ASN A 124 -0.21 11.54 6.34
N ASN A 125 0.93 11.74 7.00
CA ASN A 125 1.99 12.65 6.57
C ASN A 125 3.13 11.87 5.88
N PRO A 126 3.38 12.07 4.57
CA PRO A 126 4.47 11.41 3.85
C PRO A 126 5.85 11.58 4.51
N ASP A 127 6.18 12.78 4.99
CA ASP A 127 7.50 13.07 5.58
C ASP A 127 7.73 12.31 6.87
N PHE A 128 6.67 12.13 7.67
CA PHE A 128 6.70 11.30 8.87
C PHE A 128 6.94 9.84 8.50
N LEU A 129 6.23 9.32 7.49
CA LEU A 129 6.35 7.93 7.06
C LEU A 129 7.71 7.62 6.42
N ILE A 130 8.30 8.56 5.67
CA ILE A 130 9.67 8.43 5.13
C ILE A 130 10.67 8.28 6.28
N LYS A 131 10.66 9.22 7.24
CA LYS A 131 11.53 9.15 8.42
C LYS A 131 11.29 7.87 9.23
N MET A 132 10.05 7.39 9.27
CA MET A 132 9.71 6.14 9.95
C MET A 132 10.34 4.93 9.26
N ILE A 133 10.25 4.84 7.94
CA ILE A 133 10.87 3.76 7.17
C ILE A 133 12.39 3.79 7.36
N GLU A 134 13.03 4.95 7.26
CA GLU A 134 14.48 5.09 7.39
C GLU A 134 15.01 4.66 8.77
N ASN A 135 14.23 4.88 9.83
CA ASN A 135 14.62 4.55 11.20
C ASN A 135 14.28 3.11 11.61
N ILE A 136 13.18 2.54 11.11
CA ILE A 136 12.64 1.26 11.59
C ILE A 136 12.92 0.11 10.62
N ALA A 137 12.83 0.34 9.31
CA ALA A 137 12.98 -0.74 8.35
C ALA A 137 14.46 -1.19 8.27
N PRO A 138 14.74 -2.50 8.23
CA PRO A 138 16.08 -3.01 7.93
C PRO A 138 16.62 -2.39 6.65
N ARG A 139 17.91 -2.01 6.63
CA ARG A 139 18.54 -1.31 5.49
C ARG A 139 18.29 -1.95 4.13
N ARG A 140 18.23 -3.29 4.08
CA ARG A 140 17.98 -4.06 2.85
C ARG A 140 16.57 -3.88 2.28
N LEU A 141 15.59 -3.47 3.10
CA LEU A 141 14.19 -3.31 2.72
C LEU A 141 13.81 -1.83 2.46
N GLN A 142 14.65 -0.88 2.90
CA GLN A 142 14.30 0.55 2.89
C GLN A 142 13.99 1.08 1.48
N LYS A 143 14.79 0.71 0.48
CA LYS A 143 14.59 1.18 -0.89
C LYS A 143 13.21 0.78 -1.44
N ASP A 144 12.85 -0.49 -1.31
CA ASP A 144 11.57 -1.00 -1.81
C ASP A 144 10.40 -0.48 -0.95
N MET A 145 10.57 -0.32 0.37
CA MET A 145 9.57 0.32 1.23
C MET A 145 9.28 1.78 0.85
N LEU A 146 10.32 2.57 0.57
CA LEU A 146 10.16 3.96 0.13
C LEU A 146 9.45 4.02 -1.22
N LEU A 147 9.77 3.11 -2.14
CA LEU A 147 9.08 3.00 -3.43
C LEU A 147 7.59 2.65 -3.26
N VAL A 148 7.28 1.69 -2.40
CA VAL A 148 5.89 1.33 -2.05
C VAL A 148 5.16 2.54 -1.47
N LEU A 149 5.78 3.31 -0.58
CA LEU A 149 5.20 4.54 -0.06
C LEU A 149 4.98 5.59 -1.16
N SER A 150 5.93 5.79 -2.07
CA SER A 150 5.75 6.70 -3.21
C SER A 150 4.56 6.30 -4.09
N CYS A 151 4.37 5.00 -4.34
CA CYS A 151 3.22 4.49 -5.07
C CYS A 151 1.91 4.75 -4.31
N LEU A 152 1.89 4.52 -2.99
CA LEU A 152 0.73 4.81 -2.15
C LEU A 152 0.37 6.30 -2.16
N CYS A 153 1.35 7.20 -2.06
CA CYS A 153 1.17 8.65 -2.17
C CYS A 153 0.60 9.07 -3.53
N TYR A 154 1.10 8.48 -4.61
CA TYR A 154 0.57 8.71 -5.95
C TYR A 154 -0.91 8.33 -6.05
N LEU A 155 -1.28 7.14 -5.57
CA LEU A 155 -2.67 6.69 -5.59
C LEU A 155 -3.58 7.49 -4.66
N SER A 156 -3.08 7.89 -3.48
CA SER A 156 -3.78 8.76 -2.53
C SER A 156 -4.10 10.13 -3.11
N THR A 157 -3.18 10.70 -3.87
CA THR A 157 -3.44 11.94 -4.61
C THR A 157 -4.49 11.73 -5.70
N LYS A 158 -4.38 10.62 -6.45
CA LYS A 158 -5.27 10.30 -7.59
C LYS A 158 -6.71 10.01 -7.14
N ASP A 159 -6.90 9.32 -6.02
CA ASP A 159 -8.22 8.93 -5.49
C ASP A 159 -8.77 9.90 -4.42
N LYS A 160 -7.98 10.89 -4.01
CA LYS A 160 -8.30 11.90 -2.98
C LYS A 160 -8.64 11.30 -1.61
N LYS A 161 -8.06 10.15 -1.27
CA LYS A 161 -8.22 9.49 0.03
C LYS A 161 -6.96 9.62 0.89
N PRO A 162 -7.08 9.71 2.23
CA PRO A 162 -5.93 9.76 3.14
C PRO A 162 -5.05 8.51 2.97
N LEU A 163 -3.71 8.61 3.08
CA LEU A 163 -2.76 7.50 2.86
C LEU A 163 -3.16 6.19 3.53
N LEU A 164 -3.51 6.25 4.82
CA LEU A 164 -4.05 5.10 5.54
C LEU A 164 -5.57 5.21 5.57
N ALA A 165 -6.20 4.58 4.59
CA ALA A 165 -7.64 4.55 4.42
C ALA A 165 -8.20 3.27 5.07
N TRP A 166 -8.98 3.47 6.12
CA TRP A 166 -9.72 2.42 6.82
C TRP A 166 -11.20 2.50 6.50
#